data_AF-A0A4Z1AAS6-F1
#
_entry.id   AF-A0A4Z1AAS6-F1
#
_cell.length_a   1.000
_cell.length_b   1.000
_cell.length_c   1.000
_cell.angle_alpha   90.00
_cell.angle_beta   90.00
_cell.angle_gamma   90.00
#
_symmetry.space_group_name_H-M   'P 1'
#
loop_
_entity.id
_entity.type
_entity.pdbx_description
1 polymer ?
#
loop_
_entity_poly.entity_id
_entity_poly.type
_entity_poly.pdbx_seq_one_letter_code
_entity_poly.pdbx_strand_id
1 'polypeptide(L)'
;MKWVRFLFFIWILTAGLSCSEEKHSRTNITNRFESFRDPQGQMSLEDVEKQTSWQNIKGDSLSFHFTKDIIWLRAKASDPAFLPDKILSLEWKALDNAILFLPDETSYQSFQTGDAYPKSTWAVPEALDPSFQIPRLKLTKHNYIYLRLQSVSLISFPIFSMDENAFHKKIILETGVIYLILGFCAVMFLISLFYLFAFRLYEFFYYGVYILTTTLWFNTQFGNSFHTFWPSATWWQSRSNLFFLALGIAASFQFVRIFLNTKQKTPWVDRILTLLALVGLISSFSILFTETNRIFSKIINLIYLISVPIILSAGIRVYLMGEKKIKFFLLCWGSYLCSGYISIFYYLGIIPYSLPVIYGSIFIFPIDLFFLLFNLLQKYKDLDGERNEILQRLLSINNSKDTRYTKSKLDSVNTNEFVIRLEKWMSETKPYLDETLDLEKTSLAIGLNLQQTSELINSQLGMSFRSYLNSYRIKEAKELLKTKPELSVIAIAFATGFGSKSVFNAEFKKSTGLAPGEYKKKS
;
A
#
# COMPACT_ATOMS: atom_id res chain seq x y z
N MET A 1 -21.20 -0.46 12.98
CA MET A 1 -20.35 0.48 13.76
C MET A 1 -20.22 0.13 15.25
N LYS A 2 -21.26 -0.33 15.97
CA LYS A 2 -21.16 -0.70 17.39
C LYS A 2 -20.17 -1.85 17.67
N TRP A 3 -20.16 -2.89 16.83
CA TRP A 3 -19.25 -4.03 16.94
C TRP A 3 -17.77 -3.70 16.74
N VAL A 4 -17.45 -2.74 15.86
CA VAL A 4 -16.06 -2.31 15.62
C VAL A 4 -15.52 -1.53 16.82
N ARG A 5 -16.34 -0.67 17.44
CA ARG A 5 -15.97 0.02 18.69
C ARG A 5 -15.80 -0.95 19.84
N PHE A 6 -16.66 -1.97 19.94
CA PHE A 6 -16.57 -3.01 20.95
C PHE A 6 -15.31 -3.87 20.81
N LEU A 7 -14.95 -4.27 19.58
CA LEU A 7 -13.73 -5.02 19.29
C LEU A 7 -12.47 -4.18 19.53
N PHE A 8 -12.49 -2.88 19.20
CA PHE A 8 -11.37 -1.97 19.48
C PHE A 8 -11.18 -1.75 20.99
N PHE A 9 -12.28 -1.66 21.74
CA PHE A 9 -12.25 -1.52 23.21
C PHE A 9 -11.77 -2.82 23.88
N ILE A 10 -12.21 -3.98 23.39
CA ILE A 10 -11.71 -5.29 23.84
C ILE A 10 -10.22 -5.41 23.53
N TRP A 11 -9.75 -5.00 22.34
CA TRP A 11 -8.34 -5.06 21.99
C TRP A 11 -7.47 -4.20 22.92
N ILE A 12 -7.90 -2.98 23.26
CA ILE A 12 -7.21 -2.11 24.24
C ILE A 12 -7.20 -2.76 25.63
N LEU A 13 -8.32 -3.36 26.06
CA LEU A 13 -8.42 -4.06 27.34
C LEU A 13 -7.55 -5.32 27.40
N THR A 14 -7.49 -6.11 26.32
CA THR A 14 -6.68 -7.34 26.26
C THR A 14 -5.19 -7.03 26.09
N ALA A 15 -4.84 -5.97 25.37
CA ALA A 15 -3.45 -5.51 25.26
C ALA A 15 -2.92 -5.00 26.62
N GLY A 16 -3.78 -4.39 27.44
CA GLY A 16 -3.41 -3.95 28.79
C GLY A 16 -3.26 -5.08 29.82
N LEU A 17 -3.91 -6.24 29.61
CA LEU A 17 -3.94 -7.33 30.59
C LEU A 17 -2.80 -8.36 30.44
N SER A 18 -2.02 -8.34 29.34
CA SER A 18 -0.93 -9.32 29.14
C SER A 18 0.46 -8.90 29.67
N CYS A 19 0.62 -7.69 30.20
CA CYS A 19 1.92 -7.15 30.62
C CYS A 19 2.23 -7.20 32.13
N SER A 20 1.42 -7.88 32.96
CA SER A 20 1.58 -7.75 34.42
C SER A 20 2.67 -8.63 35.07
N GLU A 21 3.32 -9.54 34.35
CA GLU A 21 4.37 -10.42 34.93
C GLU A 21 5.82 -10.02 34.61
N GLU A 22 6.08 -9.03 33.75
CA GLU A 22 7.44 -8.73 33.23
C GLU A 22 8.34 -7.83 34.11
N LYS A 23 7.84 -7.31 35.24
CA LYS A 23 8.50 -6.20 35.95
C LYS A 23 9.86 -6.54 36.56
N HIS A 24 10.20 -7.82 36.77
CA HIS A 24 11.49 -8.23 37.33
C HIS A 24 12.54 -8.61 36.27
N SER A 25 12.13 -9.00 35.07
CA SER A 25 13.05 -9.48 34.02
C SER A 25 13.47 -8.40 33.03
N ARG A 26 12.75 -7.27 32.97
CA ARG A 26 13.08 -6.08 32.17
C ARG A 26 12.96 -4.82 33.02
N THR A 27 14.08 -4.12 33.22
CA THR A 27 14.16 -2.90 34.05
C THR A 27 14.70 -1.74 33.23
N ASN A 28 14.01 -0.60 33.26
CA ASN A 28 14.54 0.65 32.68
C ASN A 28 15.63 1.18 33.61
N ILE A 29 16.82 1.41 33.06
CA ILE A 29 18.01 1.86 33.80
C ILE A 29 18.54 3.20 33.31
N THR A 30 17.79 3.89 32.45
CA THR A 30 18.22 5.15 31.83
C THR A 30 18.61 6.19 32.88
N ASN A 31 17.83 6.29 33.96
CA ASN A 31 18.07 7.22 35.05
C ASN A 31 19.24 6.82 35.99
N ARG A 32 19.84 5.65 35.79
CA ARG A 32 21.03 5.20 36.52
C ARG A 32 22.32 5.70 35.87
N PHE A 33 22.22 6.26 34.67
CA PHE A 33 23.34 6.85 33.96
C PHE A 33 23.47 8.34 34.26
N GLU A 34 24.73 8.77 34.35
CA GLU A 34 25.13 10.16 34.22
C GLU A 34 25.67 10.38 32.80
N SER A 35 25.59 11.61 32.31
CA SER A 35 25.98 11.96 30.95
C SER A 35 27.00 13.08 30.90
N PHE A 36 27.86 13.02 29.89
CA PHE A 36 28.84 14.03 29.55
C PHE A 36 28.86 14.19 28.03
N ARG A 37 28.90 15.43 27.54
CA ARG A 37 28.96 15.71 26.10
C ARG A 37 30.39 16.08 25.73
N ASP A 38 30.90 15.45 24.69
CA ASP A 38 32.16 15.81 24.03
C ASP A 38 31.85 16.40 22.63
N PRO A 39 31.74 17.74 22.52
CA PRO A 39 31.42 18.40 21.24
C PRO A 39 32.54 18.32 20.21
N GLN A 40 33.80 18.14 20.64
CA GLN A 40 34.95 18.05 19.74
C GLN A 40 35.17 16.61 19.25
N GLY A 41 34.71 15.63 20.03
CA GLY A 41 34.74 14.21 19.70
C GLY A 41 36.13 13.58 19.77
N GLN A 42 37.06 14.22 20.48
CA GLN A 42 38.47 13.84 20.54
C GLN A 42 38.86 13.16 21.85
N MET A 43 37.96 13.12 22.85
CA MET A 43 38.30 12.58 24.16
C MET A 43 38.42 11.06 24.14
N SER A 44 39.54 10.56 24.67
CA SER A 44 39.72 9.13 24.93
C SER A 44 38.99 8.73 26.23
N LEU A 45 38.87 7.41 26.48
CA LEU A 45 38.31 6.91 27.74
C LEU A 45 39.07 7.47 28.96
N GLU A 46 40.40 7.52 28.90
CA GLU A 46 41.24 8.04 29.98
C GLU A 46 41.01 9.54 30.26
N ASP A 47 40.67 10.31 29.23
CA ASP A 47 40.34 11.73 29.38
C ASP A 47 38.95 11.92 30.01
N VAL A 48 38.00 11.05 29.66
CA VAL A 48 36.63 11.04 30.15
C VAL A 48 36.56 10.61 31.62
N GLU A 49 37.39 9.66 32.04
CA GLU A 49 37.49 9.24 33.45
C GLU A 49 37.87 10.38 34.39
N LYS A 50 38.70 11.32 33.92
CA LYS A 50 39.15 12.49 34.68
C LYS A 50 38.11 13.60 34.76
N GLN A 51 37.02 13.52 33.99
CA GLN A 51 35.98 14.55 34.00
C GLN A 51 35.13 14.48 35.26
N THR A 52 34.82 15.66 35.82
CA THR A 52 34.00 15.81 37.03
C THR A 52 32.59 16.34 36.74
N SER A 53 32.39 16.99 35.60
CA SER A 53 31.14 17.68 35.22
C SER A 53 30.09 16.75 34.58
N TRP A 54 29.67 15.72 35.31
CA TRP A 54 28.65 14.76 34.84
C TRP A 54 27.23 15.20 35.21
N GLN A 55 26.29 15.03 34.28
CA GLN A 55 24.88 15.40 34.45
C GLN A 55 24.01 14.16 34.62
N ASN A 56 23.29 14.07 35.74
CA ASN A 56 22.32 13.00 36.00
C ASN A 56 21.18 13.01 34.97
N ILE A 57 20.86 11.85 34.41
CA ILE A 57 19.67 11.67 33.57
C ILE A 57 18.47 11.44 34.49
N LYS A 58 17.51 12.37 34.48
CA LYS A 58 16.33 12.31 35.38
C LYS A 58 15.14 11.52 34.81
N GLY A 59 15.09 11.33 33.50
CA GLY A 59 13.97 10.70 32.81
C GLY A 59 14.17 9.21 32.52
N ASP A 60 13.09 8.57 32.08
CA ASP A 60 13.09 7.16 31.67
C ASP A 60 13.63 6.95 30.25
N SER A 61 14.10 8.01 29.58
CA SER A 61 14.74 7.95 28.26
C SER A 61 15.81 9.03 28.13
N LEU A 62 16.79 8.77 27.27
CA LEU A 62 17.75 9.78 26.84
C LEU A 62 17.02 10.88 26.05
N SER A 63 17.53 12.11 26.06
CA SER A 63 16.91 13.25 25.39
C SER A 63 17.97 14.22 24.83
N PHE A 64 18.96 13.67 24.13
CA PHE A 64 20.01 14.47 23.47
C PHE A 64 19.59 14.99 22.08
N HIS A 65 18.51 14.44 21.53
CA HIS A 65 17.97 14.80 20.21
C HIS A 65 19.00 14.62 19.09
N PHE A 66 18.83 15.32 17.97
CA PHE A 66 19.83 15.36 16.91
C PHE A 66 21.02 16.22 17.34
N THR A 67 22.19 15.61 17.50
CA THR A 67 23.43 16.30 17.86
C THR A 67 24.61 15.76 17.05
N LYS A 68 25.69 16.55 16.97
CA LYS A 68 26.99 16.09 16.46
C LYS A 68 27.93 15.65 17.60
N ASP A 69 27.59 16.00 18.83
CA ASP A 69 28.40 15.72 20.00
C ASP A 69 28.49 14.21 20.22
N ILE A 70 29.63 13.75 20.70
CA ILE A 70 29.75 12.40 21.26
C ILE A 70 29.17 12.44 22.66
N ILE A 71 28.24 11.52 22.94
CA ILE A 71 27.62 11.43 24.25
C ILE A 71 28.27 10.29 25.01
N TRP A 72 28.93 10.62 26.11
CA TRP A 72 29.45 9.65 27.07
C TRP A 72 28.44 9.46 28.19
N LEU A 73 28.11 8.21 28.47
CA LEU A 73 27.29 7.83 29.61
C LEU A 73 28.15 7.01 30.57
N ARG A 74 27.95 7.19 31.88
CA ARG A 74 28.56 6.33 32.88
C ARG A 74 27.55 5.88 33.93
N ALA A 75 27.72 4.68 34.46
CA ALA A 75 26.91 4.16 35.55
C ALA A 75 27.78 3.32 36.50
N LYS A 76 27.36 3.18 37.75
CA LYS A 76 28.13 2.41 38.74
C LYS A 76 28.21 0.95 38.33
N ALA A 77 29.42 0.40 38.23
CA ALA A 77 29.63 -1.00 37.84
C ALA A 77 29.02 -2.00 38.83
N SER A 78 28.86 -1.61 40.10
CA SER A 78 28.24 -2.41 41.15
C SER A 78 26.71 -2.53 41.04
N ASP A 79 26.07 -1.83 40.09
CA ASP A 79 24.62 -1.84 39.95
C ASP A 79 24.12 -3.22 39.46
N PRO A 80 23.07 -3.80 40.08
CA PRO A 80 22.53 -5.11 39.68
C PRO A 80 22.09 -5.20 38.21
N ALA A 81 21.85 -4.08 37.54
CA ALA A 81 21.56 -4.01 36.12
C ALA A 81 22.72 -4.49 35.22
N PHE A 82 23.94 -4.53 35.75
CA PHE A 82 25.17 -4.92 35.06
C PHE A 82 25.73 -6.24 35.60
N LEU A 83 24.88 -7.08 36.21
CA LEU A 83 25.27 -8.44 36.57
C LEU A 83 25.56 -9.27 35.31
N PRO A 84 26.42 -10.30 35.40
CA PRO A 84 26.67 -11.20 34.29
C PRO A 84 25.40 -11.80 33.70
N ASP A 85 25.44 -12.09 32.40
CA ASP A 85 24.35 -12.68 31.62
C ASP A 85 23.14 -11.74 31.41
N LYS A 86 23.14 -10.52 31.99
CA LYS A 86 22.20 -9.46 31.62
C LYS A 86 22.51 -8.92 30.22
N ILE A 87 21.47 -8.46 29.54
CA ILE A 87 21.57 -7.78 28.25
C ILE A 87 21.15 -6.33 28.43
N LEU A 88 22.04 -5.42 28.07
CA LEU A 88 21.76 -3.99 27.95
C LEU A 88 21.26 -3.71 26.54
N SER A 89 19.99 -3.34 26.41
CA SER A 89 19.36 -2.99 25.13
C SER A 89 19.20 -1.47 25.04
N LEU A 90 19.73 -0.89 23.97
CA LEU A 90 19.51 0.51 23.59
C LEU A 90 18.31 0.52 22.63
N GLU A 91 17.12 0.95 23.07
CA GLU A 91 15.88 0.76 22.30
C GLU A 91 15.71 1.75 21.12
N TRP A 92 16.76 1.87 20.31
CA TRP A 92 16.81 2.66 19.09
C TRP A 92 17.59 1.93 17.99
N LYS A 93 16.84 1.41 17.03
CA LYS A 93 17.36 0.53 15.98
C LYS A 93 18.26 1.23 14.96
N ALA A 94 18.07 2.54 14.79
CA ALA A 94 18.84 3.38 13.86
C ALA A 94 20.01 4.10 14.55
N LEU A 95 20.56 3.52 15.62
CA LEU A 95 21.74 4.07 16.28
C LEU A 95 23.00 3.67 15.53
N ASP A 96 23.77 4.66 15.08
CA ASP A 96 24.91 4.45 14.21
C ASP A 96 26.06 3.73 14.94
N ASN A 97 26.47 4.25 16.10
CA ASN A 97 27.64 3.75 16.83
C ASN A 97 27.42 3.83 18.34
N ALA A 98 27.58 2.68 19.01
CA ALA A 98 27.66 2.58 20.46
C ALA A 98 28.81 1.65 20.86
N ILE A 99 29.62 2.11 21.82
CA ILE A 99 30.74 1.33 22.38
C ILE A 99 30.59 1.27 23.90
N LEU A 100 30.47 0.07 24.44
CA LEU A 100 30.44 -0.19 25.88
C LEU A 100 31.84 -0.55 26.36
N PHE A 101 32.31 0.11 27.41
CA PHE A 101 33.55 -0.17 28.12
C PHE A 101 33.20 -0.76 29.49
N LEU A 102 33.58 -2.02 29.69
CA LEU A 102 33.40 -2.73 30.96
C LEU A 102 34.75 -2.87 31.67
N PRO A 103 34.82 -2.60 32.98
CA PRO A 103 36.08 -2.68 33.69
C PRO A 103 36.52 -4.14 33.89
N ASP A 104 37.81 -4.36 33.68
CA ASP A 104 38.57 -5.56 33.95
C ASP A 104 39.59 -5.28 35.09
N GLU A 105 40.35 -6.28 35.53
CA GLU A 105 41.24 -6.18 36.70
C GLU A 105 42.18 -4.95 36.68
N THR A 106 42.64 -4.54 35.49
CA THR A 106 43.53 -3.37 35.29
C THR A 106 43.23 -2.53 34.04
N SER A 107 42.18 -2.84 33.28
CA SER A 107 41.89 -2.18 32.00
C SER A 107 40.38 -2.18 31.70
N TYR A 108 39.96 -1.76 30.50
CA TYR A 108 38.58 -1.88 30.04
C TYR A 108 38.52 -2.82 28.83
N GLN A 109 37.53 -3.72 28.84
CA GLN A 109 37.11 -4.44 27.65
C GLN A 109 36.06 -3.62 26.91
N SER A 110 36.21 -3.51 25.58
CA SER A 110 35.28 -2.76 24.73
C SER A 110 34.43 -3.68 23.86
N PHE A 111 33.14 -3.37 23.79
CA PHE A 111 32.16 -4.04 22.94
C PHE A 111 31.49 -3.00 22.07
N GLN A 112 31.27 -3.29 20.80
CA GLN A 112 30.72 -2.34 19.83
C GLN A 112 29.41 -2.84 19.23
N THR A 113 28.56 -1.91 18.83
CA THR A 113 27.30 -2.18 18.13
C THR A 113 26.81 -0.92 17.42
N GLY A 114 25.80 -1.06 16.55
CA GLY A 114 25.20 0.03 15.78
C GLY A 114 25.23 -0.20 14.28
N ASP A 115 24.33 0.46 13.54
CA ASP A 115 24.10 0.19 12.12
C ASP A 115 25.21 0.71 11.17
N ALA A 116 26.20 1.43 11.71
CA ALA A 116 27.45 1.73 11.02
C ALA A 116 28.38 0.51 10.91
N TYR A 117 28.16 -0.54 11.70
CA TYR A 117 28.96 -1.76 11.71
C TYR A 117 28.19 -2.96 11.14
N PRO A 118 28.87 -3.91 10.45
CA PRO A 118 28.25 -5.17 10.06
C PRO A 118 27.71 -5.93 11.28
N LYS A 119 26.55 -6.57 11.14
CA LYS A 119 25.88 -7.31 12.22
C LYS A 119 26.78 -8.36 12.89
N SER A 120 27.66 -9.01 12.13
CA SER A 120 28.60 -10.00 12.66
C SER A 120 29.62 -9.45 13.66
N THR A 121 29.80 -8.13 13.70
CA THR A 121 30.70 -7.45 14.63
C THR A 121 29.98 -6.79 15.81
N TRP A 122 28.65 -6.89 15.86
CA TRP A 122 27.87 -6.41 16.99
C TRP A 122 28.14 -7.28 18.21
N ALA A 123 28.10 -6.68 19.38
CA ALA A 123 28.20 -7.39 20.66
C ALA A 123 27.12 -8.47 20.83
N VAL A 124 25.94 -8.27 20.23
CA VAL A 124 24.86 -9.27 20.12
C VAL A 124 24.36 -9.28 18.66
N PRO A 125 24.88 -10.17 17.79
CA PRO A 125 24.56 -10.16 16.36
C PRO A 125 23.07 -10.37 16.02
N GLU A 126 22.36 -11.15 16.82
CA GLU A 126 20.94 -11.48 16.63
C GLU A 126 20.00 -10.35 17.09
N ALA A 127 20.52 -9.34 17.78
CA ALA A 127 19.72 -8.23 18.30
C ALA A 127 19.15 -7.39 17.16
N LEU A 128 17.89 -6.95 17.26
CA LEU A 128 17.31 -6.00 16.29
C LEU A 128 17.74 -4.56 16.57
N ASP A 129 17.88 -4.21 17.84
CA ASP A 129 18.41 -2.94 18.32
C ASP A 129 19.81 -3.12 18.94
N PRO A 130 20.67 -2.09 18.91
CA PRO A 130 22.01 -2.21 19.45
C PRO A 130 21.98 -2.63 20.92
N SER A 131 22.61 -3.76 21.22
CA SER A 131 22.57 -4.39 22.54
C SER A 131 23.94 -4.94 22.93
N PHE A 132 24.17 -5.07 24.23
CA PHE A 132 25.39 -5.62 24.80
C PHE A 132 25.05 -6.72 25.81
N GLN A 133 25.64 -7.90 25.63
CA GLN A 133 25.62 -8.94 26.66
C GLN A 133 26.72 -8.65 27.69
N ILE A 134 26.38 -8.66 28.98
CA ILE A 134 27.37 -8.49 30.03
C ILE A 134 28.11 -9.82 30.25
N PRO A 135 29.41 -9.89 29.94
CA PRO A 135 30.21 -11.09 30.17
C PRO A 135 30.37 -11.38 31.66
N ARG A 136 30.70 -12.63 31.98
CA ARG A 136 31.07 -13.07 33.33
C ARG A 136 32.47 -12.56 33.71
N LEU A 137 32.58 -11.27 34.01
CA LEU A 137 33.80 -10.63 34.50
C LEU A 137 33.74 -10.41 36.02
N LYS A 138 34.88 -10.54 36.70
CA LYS A 138 35.04 -10.03 38.07
C LYS A 138 35.26 -8.53 38.00
N LEU A 139 34.17 -7.76 37.94
CA LEU A 139 34.20 -6.30 38.01
C LEU A 139 34.97 -5.89 39.28
N THR A 140 36.22 -5.45 39.13
CA THR A 140 37.06 -5.04 40.26
C THR A 140 37.86 -3.76 39.94
N LYS A 141 38.20 -3.03 41.00
CA LYS A 141 38.89 -1.72 41.05
C LYS A 141 38.21 -0.50 40.42
N HIS A 142 37.53 -0.59 39.28
CA HIS A 142 36.89 0.57 38.66
C HIS A 142 35.42 0.71 39.07
N ASN A 143 35.02 1.93 39.41
CA ASN A 143 33.68 2.20 39.95
C ASN A 143 32.58 2.31 38.89
N TYR A 144 32.96 2.50 37.62
CA TYR A 144 32.03 2.86 36.56
C TYR A 144 32.20 2.00 35.31
N ILE A 145 31.09 1.75 34.63
CA ILE A 145 31.07 1.39 33.21
C ILE A 145 30.91 2.66 32.39
N TYR A 146 31.38 2.64 31.14
CA TYR A 146 31.24 3.77 30.22
C TYR A 146 30.58 3.33 28.92
N LEU A 147 29.70 4.16 28.38
CA LEU A 147 29.04 3.92 27.11
C LEU A 147 29.22 5.17 26.24
N ARG A 148 29.88 5.01 25.09
CA ARG A 148 30.11 6.07 24.11
C ARG A 148 29.08 5.95 23.00
N LEU A 149 28.28 6.99 22.80
CA LEU A 149 27.25 7.07 21.76
C LEU A 149 27.62 8.13 20.72
N GLN A 150 27.51 7.78 19.45
CA GLN A 150 27.71 8.69 18.33
C GLN A 150 26.73 8.31 17.22
N SER A 151 25.85 9.24 16.81
CA SER A 151 24.87 8.97 15.76
C SER A 151 24.41 10.25 15.09
N VAL A 152 24.17 10.17 13.78
CA VAL A 152 23.51 11.21 12.99
C VAL A 152 21.98 11.16 13.18
N SER A 153 21.47 10.03 13.67
CA SER A 153 20.07 9.80 14.01
C SER A 153 19.69 10.39 15.37
N LEU A 154 18.41 10.33 15.71
CA LEU A 154 17.87 10.85 16.97
C LEU A 154 18.39 10.04 18.17
N ILE A 155 19.05 10.70 19.13
CA ILE A 155 19.39 10.10 20.43
C ILE A 155 18.29 10.47 21.44
N SER A 156 17.20 9.71 21.41
CA SER A 156 16.04 9.89 22.30
C SER A 156 15.37 8.57 22.66
N PHE A 157 16.02 7.71 23.43
CA PHE A 157 15.53 6.35 23.68
C PHE A 157 15.86 5.86 25.10
N PRO A 158 15.10 4.90 25.63
CA PRO A 158 15.40 4.28 26.92
C PRO A 158 16.52 3.23 26.79
N ILE A 159 17.21 3.00 27.90
CA ILE A 159 18.14 1.90 28.10
C ILE A 159 17.50 0.91 29.07
N PHE A 160 17.41 -0.35 28.65
CA PHE A 160 16.89 -1.42 29.48
C PHE A 160 17.98 -2.44 29.81
N SER A 161 17.99 -2.90 31.06
CA SER A 161 18.68 -4.13 31.45
C SER A 161 17.64 -5.24 31.55
N MET A 162 17.92 -6.38 30.91
CA MET A 162 17.01 -7.52 30.90
C MET A 162 17.73 -8.86 30.94
N ASP A 163 17.03 -9.89 31.39
CA ASP A 163 17.51 -11.26 31.29
C ASP A 163 17.48 -11.77 29.85
N GLU A 164 18.36 -12.71 29.51
CA GLU A 164 18.45 -13.33 28.19
C GLU A 164 17.09 -13.88 27.69
N ASN A 165 16.32 -14.55 28.56
CA ASN A 165 14.99 -15.06 28.21
C ASN A 165 13.99 -13.92 27.87
N ALA A 166 14.02 -12.81 28.62
CA ALA A 166 13.16 -11.66 28.34
C ALA A 166 13.55 -10.97 27.03
N PHE A 167 14.85 -10.86 26.77
CA PHE A 167 15.38 -10.34 25.52
C PHE A 167 14.97 -11.18 24.31
N HIS A 168 15.12 -12.51 24.39
CA HIS A 168 14.68 -13.39 23.31
C HIS A 168 13.17 -13.33 23.08
N LYS A 169 12.35 -13.30 24.13
CA LYS A 169 10.90 -13.11 24.00
C LYS A 169 10.56 -11.79 23.30
N LYS A 170 11.22 -10.68 23.66
CA LYS A 170 11.08 -9.39 22.98
C LYS A 170 11.39 -9.51 21.49
N ILE A 171 12.54 -10.08 21.12
CA ILE A 171 12.94 -10.25 19.71
C ILE A 171 11.93 -11.10 18.95
N ILE A 172 11.52 -12.24 19.51
CA ILE A 172 10.54 -13.14 18.87
C ILE A 172 9.21 -12.41 18.63
N LEU A 173 8.72 -11.66 19.63
CA LEU A 173 7.48 -10.90 19.51
C LEU A 173 7.57 -9.80 18.46
N GLU A 174 8.61 -8.96 18.52
CA GLU A 174 8.81 -7.87 17.56
C GLU A 174 8.96 -8.39 16.13
N THR A 175 9.80 -9.41 15.94
CA THR A 175 10.04 -10.04 14.64
C THR A 175 8.77 -10.71 14.10
N GLY A 176 8.03 -11.42 14.95
CA GLY A 176 6.79 -12.09 14.59
C GLY A 176 5.70 -11.11 14.14
N VAL A 177 5.52 -10.01 14.87
CA VAL A 177 4.57 -8.94 14.49
C VAL A 177 4.95 -8.34 13.14
N ILE A 178 6.24 -8.06 12.92
CA ILE A 178 6.70 -7.41 11.69
C ILE A 178 6.56 -8.34 10.48
N TYR A 179 6.88 -9.63 10.61
CA TYR A 179 6.68 -10.58 9.52
C TYR A 179 5.20 -10.84 9.21
N LEU A 180 4.31 -10.79 10.21
CA LEU A 180 2.87 -10.83 9.98
C LEU A 180 2.41 -9.63 9.14
N ILE A 181 2.89 -8.43 9.47
CA ILE A 181 2.60 -7.20 8.71
C ILE A 181 3.19 -7.29 7.29
N LEU A 182 4.41 -7.81 7.15
CA LEU A 182 5.05 -8.03 5.85
C LEU A 182 4.23 -8.99 4.97
N GLY A 183 3.75 -10.10 5.55
CA GLY A 183 2.88 -11.05 4.85
C GLY A 183 1.56 -10.41 4.39
N PHE A 184 0.94 -9.59 5.23
CA PHE A 184 -0.26 -8.84 4.87
C PHE A 184 0.00 -7.87 3.71
N CYS A 185 1.10 -7.10 3.78
CA CYS A 185 1.51 -6.19 2.70
C CYS A 185 1.82 -6.95 1.40
N ALA A 186 2.44 -8.12 1.49
CA ALA A 186 2.77 -8.96 0.33
C ALA A 186 1.50 -9.45 -0.38
N VAL A 187 0.47 -9.90 0.35
CA VAL A 187 -0.82 -10.28 -0.24
C VAL A 187 -1.43 -9.11 -1.00
N MET A 188 -1.39 -7.90 -0.44
CA MET A 188 -1.96 -6.72 -1.09
C MET A 188 -1.18 -6.26 -2.29
N PHE A 189 0.15 -6.38 -2.24
CA PHE A 189 1.02 -6.17 -3.39
C PHE A 189 0.70 -7.17 -4.51
N LEU A 190 0.52 -8.45 -4.19
CA LEU A 190 0.12 -9.47 -5.17
C LEU A 190 -1.26 -9.19 -5.76
N ILE A 191 -2.24 -8.76 -4.96
CA ILE A 191 -3.54 -8.31 -5.46
C ILE A 191 -3.36 -7.12 -6.41
N SER A 192 -2.51 -6.15 -6.06
CA SER A 192 -2.25 -5.00 -6.93
C SER A 192 -1.64 -5.41 -8.27
N LEU A 193 -0.69 -6.36 -8.28
CA LEU A 193 -0.11 -6.91 -9.50
C LEU A 193 -1.14 -7.67 -10.32
N PHE A 194 -1.97 -8.50 -9.68
CA PHE A 194 -3.05 -9.20 -10.35
C PHE A 194 -3.98 -8.22 -11.09
N TYR A 195 -4.41 -7.15 -10.41
CA TYR A 195 -5.29 -6.16 -11.05
C TYR A 195 -4.58 -5.36 -12.16
N LEU A 196 -3.30 -5.06 -11.99
CA LEU A 196 -2.49 -4.43 -13.03
C LEU A 196 -2.40 -5.31 -14.28
N PHE A 197 -2.07 -6.59 -14.16
CA PHE A 197 -1.86 -7.47 -15.32
C PHE A 197 -3.17 -7.99 -15.92
N ALA A 198 -4.16 -8.34 -15.09
CA ALA A 198 -5.44 -8.89 -15.56
C ALA A 198 -6.33 -7.82 -16.21
N PHE A 199 -6.37 -6.61 -15.63
CA PHE A 199 -7.29 -5.54 -16.07
C PHE A 199 -6.59 -4.33 -16.69
N ARG A 200 -5.24 -4.28 -16.70
CA ARG A 200 -4.45 -3.16 -17.24
C ARG A 200 -4.79 -1.80 -16.60
N LEU A 201 -5.10 -1.84 -15.31
CA LEU A 201 -5.46 -0.66 -14.51
C LEU A 201 -4.19 -0.08 -13.86
N TYR A 202 -3.70 1.02 -14.43
CA TYR A 202 -2.43 1.64 -14.03
C TYR A 202 -2.45 2.24 -12.61
N GLU A 203 -3.62 2.51 -12.04
CA GLU A 203 -3.79 2.90 -10.64
C GLU A 203 -3.18 1.87 -9.68
N PHE A 204 -3.32 0.57 -10.02
CA PHE A 204 -2.76 -0.50 -9.21
C PHE A 204 -1.24 -0.61 -9.32
N PHE A 205 -0.63 -0.11 -10.40
CA PHE A 205 0.82 -0.01 -10.50
C PHE A 205 1.37 0.94 -9.43
N TYR A 206 0.87 2.17 -9.39
CA TYR A 206 1.35 3.16 -8.41
C TYR A 206 1.01 2.75 -6.97
N TYR A 207 -0.16 2.14 -6.76
CA TYR A 207 -0.52 1.55 -5.47
C TYR A 207 0.46 0.42 -5.07
N GLY A 208 0.80 -0.48 -5.98
CA GLY A 208 1.75 -1.57 -5.73
C GLY A 208 3.17 -1.05 -5.42
N VAL A 209 3.67 -0.08 -6.18
CA VAL A 209 4.96 0.56 -5.91
C VAL A 209 4.94 1.28 -4.56
N TYR A 210 3.85 1.95 -4.21
CA TYR A 210 3.68 2.60 -2.91
C TYR A 210 3.69 1.59 -1.75
N ILE A 211 2.98 0.47 -1.86
CA ILE A 211 3.05 -0.62 -0.87
C ILE A 211 4.50 -1.10 -0.73
N LEU A 212 5.12 -1.50 -1.84
CA LEU A 212 6.46 -2.09 -1.82
C LEU A 212 7.48 -1.18 -1.13
N THR A 213 7.54 0.08 -1.56
CA THR A 213 8.49 1.08 -1.05
C THR A 213 8.23 1.42 0.41
N THR A 214 6.97 1.59 0.81
CA THR A 214 6.63 1.93 2.20
C THR A 214 6.83 0.75 3.14
N THR A 215 6.55 -0.47 2.70
CA THR A 215 6.84 -1.71 3.44
C THR A 215 8.35 -1.87 3.64
N LEU A 216 9.17 -1.64 2.61
CA LEU A 216 10.63 -1.69 2.72
C LEU A 216 11.17 -0.59 3.63
N TRP A 217 10.61 0.61 3.55
CA TRP A 217 10.92 1.71 4.47
C TRP A 217 10.66 1.31 5.93
N PHE A 218 9.45 0.84 6.26
CA PHE A 218 9.09 0.39 7.60
C PHE A 218 10.02 -0.73 8.10
N ASN A 219 10.26 -1.76 7.28
CA ASN A 219 11.12 -2.87 7.67
C ASN A 219 12.57 -2.42 7.95
N THR A 220 13.05 -1.43 7.21
CA THR A 220 14.39 -0.85 7.38
C THR A 220 14.46 0.01 8.64
N GLN A 221 13.47 0.89 8.85
CA GLN A 221 13.36 1.74 10.05
C GLN A 221 13.33 0.91 11.33
N PHE A 222 12.70 -0.26 11.29
CA PHE A 222 12.60 -1.19 12.41
C PHE A 222 13.68 -2.28 12.41
N GLY A 223 14.80 -2.10 11.71
CA GLY A 223 16.01 -2.93 11.80
C GLY A 223 15.94 -4.33 11.17
N ASN A 224 14.76 -4.83 10.84
CA ASN A 224 14.56 -6.18 10.29
C ASN A 224 15.24 -6.36 8.94
N SER A 225 15.17 -5.35 8.08
CA SER A 225 15.83 -5.48 6.77
C SER A 225 17.33 -5.62 6.91
N PHE A 226 17.94 -4.89 7.85
CA PHE A 226 19.37 -5.01 8.11
C PHE A 226 19.72 -6.41 8.62
N HIS A 227 18.95 -6.91 9.58
CA HIS A 227 19.16 -8.24 10.13
C HIS A 227 18.97 -9.37 9.08
N THR A 228 17.92 -9.30 8.27
CA THR A 228 17.49 -10.43 7.42
C THR A 228 18.03 -10.38 5.99
N PHE A 229 18.07 -9.20 5.36
CA PHE A 229 18.35 -9.11 3.92
C PHE A 229 19.77 -8.64 3.60
N TRP A 230 20.36 -7.78 4.43
CA TRP A 230 21.68 -7.20 4.13
C TRP A 230 22.58 -6.95 5.38
N PRO A 231 22.83 -7.96 6.22
CA PRO A 231 23.53 -7.81 7.51
C PRO A 231 24.97 -7.30 7.42
N SER A 232 25.60 -7.42 6.25
CA SER A 232 26.97 -6.95 5.99
C SER A 232 27.05 -5.62 5.24
N ALA A 233 25.96 -5.15 4.61
CA ALA A 233 25.99 -4.00 3.71
C ALA A 233 25.64 -2.69 4.43
N THR A 234 26.53 -2.20 5.29
CA THR A 234 26.35 -0.96 6.08
C THR A 234 26.16 0.28 5.20
N TRP A 235 26.83 0.32 4.04
CA TRP A 235 26.67 1.39 3.04
C TRP A 235 25.23 1.50 2.54
N TRP A 236 24.59 0.35 2.28
CA TRP A 236 23.19 0.31 1.85
C TRP A 236 22.26 0.59 3.03
N GLN A 237 22.52 0.02 4.21
CA GLN A 237 21.73 0.24 5.40
C GLN A 237 21.57 1.73 5.73
N SER A 238 22.67 2.49 5.74
CA SER A 238 22.67 3.93 6.04
C SER A 238 21.89 4.81 5.03
N ARG A 239 21.54 4.29 3.85
CA ARG A 239 20.83 5.02 2.78
C ARG A 239 19.43 4.50 2.52
N SER A 240 19.23 3.20 2.66
CA SER A 240 18.01 2.46 2.30
C SER A 240 16.77 3.05 2.95
N ASN A 241 16.84 3.44 4.22
CA ASN A 241 15.72 4.04 4.94
C ASN A 241 15.22 5.31 4.24
N LEU A 242 16.11 6.27 3.98
CA LEU A 242 15.74 7.54 3.35
C LEU A 242 15.41 7.37 1.86
N PHE A 243 16.10 6.45 1.17
CA PHE A 243 15.81 6.08 -0.21
C PHE A 243 14.38 5.58 -0.38
N PHE A 244 13.97 4.58 0.42
CA PHE A 244 12.63 4.00 0.34
C PHE A 244 11.55 4.98 0.78
N LEU A 245 11.82 5.83 1.79
CA LEU A 245 10.91 6.90 2.18
C LEU A 245 10.66 7.89 1.03
N ALA A 246 11.74 8.38 0.40
CA ALA A 246 11.66 9.34 -0.70
C ALA A 246 10.93 8.77 -1.93
N LEU A 247 11.28 7.53 -2.30
CA LEU A 247 10.64 6.83 -3.42
C LEU A 247 9.17 6.53 -3.13
N GLY A 248 8.85 6.13 -1.89
CA GLY A 248 7.49 5.88 -1.45
C GLY A 248 6.61 7.12 -1.45
N ILE A 249 7.16 8.28 -1.05
CA ILE A 249 6.46 9.57 -1.16
C ILE A 249 6.14 9.88 -2.62
N ALA A 250 7.10 9.75 -3.54
CA ALA A 250 6.87 9.98 -4.95
C ALA A 250 5.79 9.05 -5.53
N ALA A 251 5.84 7.75 -5.21
CA ALA A 251 4.83 6.78 -5.61
C ALA A 251 3.45 7.10 -5.02
N SER A 252 3.38 7.49 -3.74
CA SER A 252 2.15 7.85 -3.05
C SER A 252 1.46 9.05 -3.72
N PHE A 253 2.22 10.05 -4.15
CA PHE A 253 1.66 11.23 -4.81
C PHE A 253 1.12 10.90 -6.20
N GLN A 254 1.81 10.05 -6.97
CA GLN A 254 1.26 9.57 -8.24
C GLN A 254 -0.02 8.77 -8.04
N PHE A 255 -0.05 7.89 -7.03
CA PHE A 255 -1.26 7.17 -6.64
C PHE A 255 -2.40 8.13 -6.30
N VAL A 256 -2.19 9.10 -5.41
CA VAL A 256 -3.21 10.08 -5.00
C VAL A 256 -3.74 10.88 -6.20
N ARG A 257 -2.85 11.35 -7.07
CA ARG A 257 -3.23 12.15 -8.23
C ARG A 257 -4.19 11.42 -9.16
N ILE A 258 -3.86 10.18 -9.49
CA ILE A 258 -4.67 9.35 -10.39
C ILE A 258 -5.95 8.89 -9.67
N PHE A 259 -5.83 8.49 -8.40
CA PHE A 259 -6.95 8.02 -7.60
C PHE A 259 -8.05 9.09 -7.46
N LEU A 260 -7.68 10.30 -7.03
CA LEU A 260 -8.59 11.44 -6.88
C LEU A 260 -8.91 12.15 -8.21
N ASN A 261 -8.24 11.79 -9.31
CA ASN A 261 -8.34 12.47 -10.60
C ASN A 261 -8.10 13.98 -10.45
N THR A 262 -7.01 14.35 -9.75
CA THR A 262 -6.67 15.73 -9.40
C THR A 262 -6.48 16.61 -10.63
N LYS A 263 -5.98 16.06 -11.73
CA LYS A 263 -5.81 16.79 -12.99
C LYS A 263 -7.12 17.43 -13.48
N GLN A 264 -8.26 16.78 -13.26
CA GLN A 264 -9.57 17.29 -13.66
C GLN A 264 -10.27 18.03 -12.51
N LYS A 265 -10.25 17.48 -11.29
CA LYS A 265 -11.04 18.01 -10.16
C LYS A 265 -10.33 19.12 -9.39
N THR A 266 -9.00 19.08 -9.29
CA THR A 266 -8.18 20.02 -8.50
C THR A 266 -6.82 20.30 -9.17
N PRO A 267 -6.78 20.98 -10.34
CA PRO A 267 -5.57 21.05 -11.18
C PRO A 267 -4.36 21.71 -10.52
N TRP A 268 -4.57 22.66 -9.60
CA TRP A 268 -3.48 23.29 -8.85
C TRP A 268 -2.78 22.30 -7.90
N VAL A 269 -3.56 21.43 -7.24
CA VAL A 269 -3.04 20.35 -6.40
C VAL A 269 -2.25 19.37 -7.25
N ASP A 270 -2.76 19.03 -8.44
CA ASP A 270 -2.08 18.11 -9.36
C ASP A 270 -0.66 18.59 -9.71
N ARG A 271 -0.50 19.88 -10.03
CA ARG A 271 0.81 20.48 -10.34
C ARG A 271 1.75 20.44 -9.13
N ILE A 272 1.27 20.79 -7.94
CA ILE A 272 2.06 20.74 -6.71
C ILE A 272 2.50 19.30 -6.42
N LEU A 273 1.57 18.34 -6.43
CA LEU A 273 1.90 16.94 -6.18
C LEU A 273 2.85 16.37 -7.23
N THR A 274 2.74 16.80 -8.50
CA THR A 274 3.71 16.44 -9.54
C THR A 274 5.11 16.95 -9.22
N LEU A 275 5.23 18.23 -8.86
CA LEU A 275 6.50 18.84 -8.50
C LEU A 275 7.11 18.14 -7.28
N LEU A 276 6.33 17.95 -6.22
CA LEU A 276 6.80 17.28 -5.00
C LEU A 276 7.19 15.82 -5.27
N ALA A 277 6.47 15.12 -6.16
CA ALA A 277 6.82 13.75 -6.55
C ALA A 277 8.14 13.71 -7.33
N LEU A 278 8.37 14.67 -8.24
CA LEU A 278 9.64 14.79 -8.96
C LEU A 278 10.80 15.10 -8.00
N VAL A 279 10.61 16.02 -7.05
CA VAL A 279 11.62 16.31 -6.03
C VAL A 279 11.91 15.08 -5.18
N GLY A 280 10.88 14.34 -4.75
CA GLY A 280 11.04 13.09 -4.01
C GLY A 280 11.80 12.02 -4.80
N LEU A 281 11.47 11.85 -6.08
CA LEU A 281 12.14 10.89 -6.97
C LEU A 281 13.60 11.27 -7.23
N ILE A 282 13.88 12.55 -7.52
CA ILE A 282 15.25 13.02 -7.70
C ILE A 282 16.04 12.85 -6.39
N SER A 283 15.41 13.14 -5.24
CA SER A 283 16.02 12.95 -3.93
C SER A 283 16.36 11.48 -3.67
N SER A 284 15.47 10.54 -4.00
CA SER A 284 15.72 9.11 -3.79
C SER A 284 16.98 8.66 -4.53
N PHE A 285 17.12 8.99 -5.82
CA PHE A 285 18.34 8.64 -6.56
C PHE A 285 19.58 9.42 -6.10
N SER A 286 19.43 10.69 -5.73
CA SER A 286 20.56 11.52 -5.27
C SER A 286 21.16 11.03 -3.94
N ILE A 287 20.34 10.43 -3.05
CA ILE A 287 20.81 9.83 -1.79
C ILE A 287 21.82 8.70 -2.04
N LEU A 288 21.75 8.01 -3.18
CA LEU A 288 22.69 6.94 -3.50
C LEU A 288 24.11 7.44 -3.79
N PHE A 289 24.25 8.72 -4.18
CA PHE A 289 25.53 9.30 -4.61
C PHE A 289 26.09 10.35 -3.65
N THR A 290 25.35 10.70 -2.59
CA THR A 290 25.73 11.77 -1.66
C THR A 290 25.92 11.21 -0.25
N GLU A 291 26.88 11.75 0.51
CA GLU A 291 27.05 11.44 1.94
C GLU A 291 26.14 12.30 2.85
N THR A 292 25.52 13.35 2.30
CA THR A 292 24.75 14.35 3.05
C THR A 292 23.28 13.95 3.21
N ASN A 293 23.01 12.90 3.99
CA ASN A 293 21.64 12.45 4.31
C ASN A 293 20.81 13.53 5.05
N ARG A 294 21.47 14.48 5.72
CA ARG A 294 20.80 15.54 6.50
C ARG A 294 19.96 16.49 5.66
N ILE A 295 20.44 16.89 4.47
CA ILE A 295 19.71 17.82 3.60
C ILE A 295 18.46 17.13 3.06
N PHE A 296 18.61 15.91 2.54
CA PHE A 296 17.49 15.14 2.00
C PHE A 296 16.46 14.81 3.08
N SER A 297 16.88 14.45 4.31
CA SER A 297 15.97 14.23 5.43
C SER A 297 15.12 15.46 5.75
N LYS A 298 15.72 16.67 5.76
CA LYS A 298 14.96 17.92 5.94
C LYS A 298 13.98 18.18 4.79
N ILE A 299 14.42 17.99 3.54
CA ILE A 299 13.58 18.17 2.36
C ILE A 299 12.37 17.21 2.43
N ILE A 300 12.62 15.94 2.69
CA ILE A 300 11.58 14.89 2.75
C ILE A 300 10.59 15.15 3.88
N ASN A 301 11.06 15.50 5.08
CA ASN A 301 10.19 15.86 6.19
C ASN A 301 9.35 17.11 5.89
N LEU A 302 9.90 18.10 5.19
CA LEU A 302 9.15 19.29 4.76
C LEU A 302 8.10 18.95 3.69
N ILE A 303 8.45 18.11 2.72
CA ILE A 303 7.51 17.57 1.72
C ILE A 303 6.36 16.87 2.42
N TYR A 304 6.66 16.00 3.39
CA TYR A 304 5.64 15.29 4.19
C TYR A 304 4.71 16.28 4.89
N LEU A 305 5.27 17.23 5.64
CA LEU A 305 4.52 18.21 6.44
C LEU A 305 3.56 19.06 5.59
N ILE A 306 3.96 19.42 4.38
CA ILE A 306 3.15 20.26 3.48
C ILE A 306 2.15 19.43 2.67
N SER A 307 2.58 18.27 2.16
CA SER A 307 1.77 17.47 1.22
C SER A 307 0.55 16.83 1.85
N VAL A 308 0.66 16.29 3.08
CA VAL A 308 -0.44 15.55 3.71
C VAL A 308 -1.67 16.47 3.94
N PRO A 309 -1.55 17.69 4.49
CA PRO A 309 -2.67 18.63 4.57
C PRO A 309 -3.25 19.01 3.20
N ILE A 310 -2.41 19.17 2.16
CA ILE A 310 -2.87 19.47 0.80
C ILE A 310 -3.69 18.31 0.23
N ILE A 311 -3.24 17.06 0.42
CA ILE A 311 -3.93 15.85 -0.04
C ILE A 311 -5.28 15.70 0.68
N LEU A 312 -5.32 15.92 1.99
CA LEU A 312 -6.56 15.91 2.76
C LEU A 312 -7.51 17.01 2.30
N SER A 313 -7.02 18.22 2.09
CA SER A 313 -7.82 19.35 1.59
C SER A 313 -8.40 19.06 0.20
N ALA A 314 -7.61 18.45 -0.69
CA ALA A 314 -8.07 18.01 -2.00
C ALA A 314 -9.12 16.91 -1.90
N GLY A 315 -8.91 15.91 -1.04
CA GLY A 315 -9.87 14.86 -0.77
C GLY A 315 -11.19 15.42 -0.20
N ILE A 316 -11.14 16.33 0.77
CA ILE A 316 -12.32 16.96 1.35
C ILE A 316 -13.07 17.74 0.27
N ARG A 317 -12.37 18.50 -0.57
CA ARG A 317 -12.99 19.20 -1.70
C ARG A 317 -13.70 18.25 -2.67
N VAL A 318 -13.07 17.15 -3.05
CA VAL A 318 -13.68 16.12 -3.92
C VAL A 318 -14.91 15.49 -3.24
N TYR A 319 -14.85 15.25 -1.94
CA TYR A 319 -15.98 14.74 -1.15
C TYR A 319 -17.15 15.73 -1.09
N LEU A 320 -16.85 17.02 -1.00
CA LEU A 320 -17.84 18.10 -1.04
C LEU A 320 -18.45 18.28 -2.44
N MET A 321 -17.70 17.97 -3.51
CA MET A 321 -18.19 17.94 -4.90
C MET A 321 -19.16 16.77 -5.20
N GLY A 322 -19.48 15.93 -4.22
CA GLY A 322 -20.50 14.87 -4.34
C GLY A 322 -19.93 13.45 -4.34
N GLU A 323 -18.61 13.29 -4.42
CA GLU A 323 -17.96 11.97 -4.48
C GLU A 323 -17.85 11.35 -3.09
N LYS A 324 -18.97 10.85 -2.56
CA LYS A 324 -19.02 10.33 -1.18
C LYS A 324 -18.26 9.02 -0.98
N LYS A 325 -17.78 8.39 -2.04
CA LYS A 325 -17.11 7.08 -2.02
C LYS A 325 -15.65 7.15 -1.53
N ILE A 326 -15.05 8.34 -1.39
CA ILE A 326 -13.68 8.52 -0.90
C ILE A 326 -13.55 8.63 0.64
N LYS A 327 -14.58 8.27 1.41
CA LYS A 327 -14.55 8.36 2.89
C LYS A 327 -13.40 7.59 3.52
N PHE A 328 -13.13 6.37 3.04
CA PHE A 328 -12.03 5.56 3.55
C PHE A 328 -10.66 6.15 3.17
N PHE A 329 -10.53 6.74 1.98
CA PHE A 329 -9.35 7.51 1.63
C PHE A 329 -9.11 8.66 2.62
N LEU A 330 -10.15 9.43 2.95
CA LEU A 330 -10.04 10.53 3.93
C LEU A 330 -9.67 10.02 5.33
N LEU A 331 -10.22 8.87 5.75
CA LEU A 331 -9.87 8.24 7.01
C LEU A 331 -8.39 7.88 7.05
N CYS A 332 -7.88 7.21 6.02
CA CYS A 332 -6.49 6.77 5.93
C CYS A 332 -5.50 7.94 5.88
N TRP A 333 -5.78 8.98 5.09
CA TRP A 333 -4.90 10.16 5.07
C TRP A 333 -4.99 10.97 6.36
N GLY A 334 -6.12 10.88 7.09
CA GLY A 334 -6.28 11.47 8.42
C GLY A 334 -5.49 10.74 9.50
N SER A 335 -5.54 9.41 9.53
CA SER A 335 -4.70 8.59 10.42
C SER A 335 -3.22 8.76 10.11
N TYR A 336 -2.86 8.86 8.83
CA TYR A 336 -1.50 9.14 8.38
C TYR A 336 -1.02 10.53 8.83
N LEU A 337 -1.88 11.56 8.77
CA LEU A 337 -1.57 12.88 9.33
C LEU A 337 -1.30 12.78 10.84
N CYS A 338 -2.22 12.20 11.60
CA CYS A 338 -2.07 12.12 13.06
C CYS A 338 -0.80 11.34 13.47
N SER A 339 -0.59 10.15 12.92
CA SER A 339 0.57 9.30 13.23
C SER A 339 1.90 9.93 12.79
N GLY A 340 1.93 10.55 11.61
CA GLY A 340 3.10 11.26 11.11
C GLY A 340 3.46 12.46 11.97
N TYR A 341 2.48 13.26 12.38
CA TYR A 341 2.73 14.43 13.22
C TYR A 341 3.18 14.04 14.64
N ILE A 342 2.61 12.97 15.21
CA ILE A 342 3.11 12.40 16.48
C ILE A 342 4.60 12.00 16.33
N SER A 343 4.95 11.34 15.23
CA SER A 343 6.34 10.96 14.93
C SER A 343 7.24 12.19 14.78
N ILE A 344 6.80 13.22 14.05
CA ILE A 344 7.53 14.48 13.89
C ILE A 344 7.74 15.18 15.24
N PHE A 345 6.71 15.25 16.10
CA PHE A 345 6.84 15.87 17.41
C PHE A 345 7.78 15.09 18.33
N TYR A 346 7.83 13.76 18.21
CA TYR A 346 8.86 12.97 18.87
C TYR A 346 10.27 13.29 18.33
N TYR A 347 10.46 13.36 17.00
CA TYR A 347 11.74 13.74 16.38
C TYR A 347 12.19 15.17 16.76
N LEU A 348 11.25 16.08 17.00
CA LEU A 348 11.51 17.44 17.46
C LEU A 348 11.77 17.53 18.97
N GLY A 349 11.61 16.44 19.72
CA GLY A 349 11.82 16.43 21.16
C GLY A 349 10.66 16.93 22.01
N ILE A 350 9.50 17.17 21.41
CA ILE A 350 8.31 17.69 22.09
C ILE A 350 7.61 16.58 22.87
N ILE A 351 7.56 15.38 22.29
CA ILE A 351 6.92 14.20 22.88
C ILE A 351 8.03 13.22 23.32
N PRO A 352 8.00 12.71 24.56
CA PRO A 352 8.97 11.72 25.02
C PRO A 352 8.77 10.36 24.34
N TYR A 353 9.78 9.50 24.43
CA TYR A 353 9.68 8.12 23.98
C TYR A 353 8.52 7.40 24.68
N SER A 354 7.72 6.68 23.91
CA SER A 354 6.78 5.67 24.42
C SER A 354 6.48 4.65 23.33
N LEU A 355 6.12 3.41 23.72
CA LEU A 355 5.81 2.36 22.74
C LEU A 355 4.72 2.77 21.73
N PRO A 356 3.60 3.42 22.13
CA PRO A 356 2.59 3.85 21.15
C PRO A 356 3.09 4.93 20.18
N VAL A 357 3.99 5.81 20.61
CA VAL A 357 4.55 6.86 19.75
C VAL A 357 5.46 6.26 18.67
N ILE A 358 6.27 5.26 19.03
CA ILE A 358 7.22 4.64 18.10
C ILE A 358 6.54 3.60 17.21
N TYR A 359 5.74 2.71 17.81
CA TYR A 359 5.17 1.57 17.10
C TYR A 359 3.74 1.81 16.59
N GLY A 360 3.07 2.90 16.96
CA GLY A 360 1.67 3.12 16.55
C GLY A 360 1.48 3.14 15.03
N SER A 361 2.41 3.73 14.30
CA SER A 361 2.37 3.81 12.83
C SER A 361 2.46 2.43 12.16
N ILE A 362 3.17 1.47 12.77
CA ILE A 362 3.35 0.12 12.19
C ILE A 362 2.03 -0.66 12.10
N PHE A 363 1.13 -0.45 13.07
CA PHE A 363 -0.18 -1.10 13.12
C PHE A 363 -1.22 -0.38 12.26
N ILE A 364 -1.12 0.96 12.16
CA ILE A 364 -2.03 1.78 11.33
C ILE A 364 -1.77 1.51 9.85
N PHE A 365 -0.51 1.40 9.44
CA PHE A 365 -0.10 1.25 8.05
C PHE A 365 -0.80 0.13 7.25
N PRO A 366 -0.79 -1.14 7.67
CA PRO A 366 -1.46 -2.21 6.91
C PRO A 366 -2.98 -1.97 6.82
N ILE A 367 -3.60 -1.46 7.88
CA ILE A 367 -5.02 -1.13 7.91
C ILE A 367 -5.33 -0.04 6.86
N ASP A 368 -4.50 0.99 6.79
CA ASP A 368 -4.64 2.08 5.82
C ASP A 368 -4.46 1.59 4.39
N LEU A 369 -3.43 0.77 4.13
CA LEU A 369 -3.27 0.16 2.83
C LEU A 369 -4.53 -0.63 2.44
N PHE A 370 -5.12 -1.40 3.37
CA PHE A 370 -6.25 -2.27 3.07
C PHE A 370 -7.47 -1.46 2.68
N PHE A 371 -7.73 -0.38 3.42
CA PHE A 371 -8.83 0.53 3.11
C PHE A 371 -8.60 1.29 1.79
N LEU A 372 -7.36 1.63 1.45
CA LEU A 372 -7.03 2.19 0.15
C LEU A 372 -7.28 1.19 -1.00
N LEU A 373 -6.87 -0.06 -0.85
CA LEU A 373 -7.17 -1.13 -1.82
C LEU A 373 -8.67 -1.33 -1.95
N PHE A 374 -9.38 -1.43 -0.83
CA PHE A 374 -10.83 -1.57 -0.80
C PHE A 374 -11.53 -0.42 -1.52
N ASN A 375 -11.07 0.82 -1.33
CA ASN A 375 -11.64 1.98 -2.03
C ASN A 375 -11.37 1.93 -3.53
N LEU A 376 -10.16 1.49 -3.92
CA LEU A 376 -9.80 1.31 -5.33
C LEU A 376 -10.68 0.24 -5.99
N LEU A 377 -10.91 -0.89 -5.32
CA LEU A 377 -11.81 -1.95 -5.80
C LEU A 377 -13.26 -1.47 -5.92
N GLN A 378 -13.75 -0.70 -4.95
CA GLN A 378 -15.08 -0.13 -4.98
C GLN A 378 -15.26 0.83 -6.18
N LYS A 379 -14.26 1.68 -6.44
CA LYS A 379 -14.25 2.59 -7.60
C LYS A 379 -14.47 1.83 -8.92
N TYR A 380 -13.84 0.67 -9.12
CA TYR A 380 -14.02 -0.11 -10.36
C TYR A 380 -15.31 -0.92 -10.42
N LYS A 381 -15.75 -1.51 -9.30
CA LYS A 381 -17.03 -2.23 -9.25
C LYS A 381 -18.19 -1.31 -9.66
N ASP A 382 -18.14 -0.06 -9.22
CA ASP A 382 -19.17 0.91 -9.51
C ASP A 382 -19.11 1.42 -10.95
N LEU A 383 -17.90 1.60 -11.53
CA LEU A 383 -17.75 1.91 -12.95
C LEU A 383 -18.35 0.82 -13.84
N ASP A 384 -18.16 -0.46 -13.50
CA ASP A 384 -18.80 -1.57 -14.21
C ASP A 384 -20.32 -1.58 -14.00
N GLY A 385 -20.79 -1.26 -12.79
CA GLY A 385 -22.21 -1.11 -12.48
C GLY A 385 -22.89 0.01 -13.27
N GLU A 386 -22.31 1.20 -13.27
CA GLU A 386 -22.78 2.38 -14.03
C GLU A 386 -22.75 2.09 -15.54
N ARG A 387 -21.68 1.46 -16.05
CA ARG A 387 -21.62 1.02 -17.45
C ARG A 387 -22.76 0.07 -17.77
N ASN A 388 -23.01 -0.92 -16.92
CA ASN A 388 -24.08 -1.91 -17.14
C ASN A 388 -25.47 -1.27 -17.05
N GLU A 389 -25.67 -0.31 -16.14
CA GLU A 389 -26.93 0.44 -16.03
C GLU A 389 -27.16 1.33 -17.25
N ILE A 390 -26.14 2.07 -17.70
CA ILE A 390 -26.21 2.87 -18.93
C ILE A 390 -26.51 1.97 -20.12
N LEU A 391 -25.85 0.82 -20.23
CA LEU A 391 -26.16 -0.16 -21.28
C LEU A 391 -27.61 -0.65 -21.19
N GLN A 392 -28.12 -0.96 -19.99
CA GLN A 392 -29.53 -1.34 -19.82
C GLN A 392 -30.50 -0.20 -20.17
N ARG A 393 -30.20 1.05 -19.80
CA ARG A 393 -30.98 2.24 -20.18
C ARG A 393 -30.95 2.46 -21.70
N LEU A 394 -29.81 2.31 -22.35
CA LEU A 394 -29.70 2.40 -23.80
C LEU A 394 -30.51 1.28 -24.48
N LEU A 395 -30.47 0.06 -23.94
CA LEU A 395 -31.28 -1.06 -24.43
C LEU A 395 -32.78 -0.83 -24.20
N SER A 396 -33.19 -0.24 -23.07
CA SER A 396 -34.61 0.05 -22.77
C SER A 396 -35.14 1.27 -23.53
N ILE A 397 -34.32 2.29 -23.81
CA ILE A 397 -34.67 3.39 -24.71
C ILE A 397 -34.89 2.86 -26.12
N ASN A 398 -34.07 1.91 -26.57
CA ASN A 398 -34.25 1.28 -27.87
C ASN A 398 -35.56 0.45 -27.93
N ASN A 399 -35.96 -0.17 -26.82
CA ASN A 399 -37.22 -0.92 -26.74
C ASN A 399 -38.47 -0.04 -26.47
N SER A 400 -38.33 1.17 -25.92
CA SER A 400 -39.44 2.08 -25.59
C SER A 400 -39.78 3.08 -26.69
N LYS A 401 -38.94 3.19 -27.73
CA LYS A 401 -39.30 3.87 -28.99
C LYS A 401 -40.34 3.09 -29.82
N ASP A 402 -40.65 1.83 -29.47
CA ASP A 402 -41.63 1.00 -30.17
C ASP A 402 -43.11 1.29 -29.81
N THR A 403 -43.43 2.22 -28.89
CA THR A 403 -44.81 2.39 -28.37
C THR A 403 -45.44 3.79 -28.52
N ARG A 404 -44.95 4.65 -29.42
CA ARG A 404 -45.65 5.91 -29.74
C ARG A 404 -46.14 5.96 -31.20
N TYR A 405 -47.42 5.62 -31.37
CA TYR A 405 -48.25 5.77 -32.56
C TYR A 405 -47.94 7.08 -33.31
N THR A 406 -47.29 6.92 -34.46
CA THR A 406 -47.24 7.93 -35.53
C THR A 406 -47.86 7.25 -36.74
N LYS A 407 -48.79 7.90 -37.43
CA LYS A 407 -49.49 7.42 -38.65
C LYS A 407 -48.66 6.39 -39.44
N SER A 408 -49.23 5.21 -39.67
CA SER A 408 -48.63 4.15 -40.47
C SER A 408 -48.14 4.70 -41.81
N LYS A 409 -46.85 4.55 -42.11
CA LYS A 409 -46.29 4.94 -43.41
C LYS A 409 -46.20 3.76 -44.39
N LEU A 410 -46.80 2.63 -44.00
CA LEU A 410 -46.99 1.45 -44.82
C LEU A 410 -48.24 1.55 -45.70
N ASP A 411 -49.08 2.59 -45.54
CA ASP A 411 -50.35 2.77 -46.26
C ASP A 411 -50.21 2.87 -47.80
N SER A 412 -48.99 3.06 -48.34
CA SER A 412 -48.71 3.12 -49.77
C SER A 412 -47.90 1.94 -50.33
N VAL A 413 -47.65 0.89 -49.53
CA VAL A 413 -46.72 -0.20 -49.87
C VAL A 413 -47.36 -1.57 -49.60
N ASN A 414 -47.21 -2.52 -50.52
CA ASN A 414 -47.63 -3.90 -50.30
C ASN A 414 -46.71 -4.60 -49.29
N THR A 415 -47.08 -4.58 -48.02
CA THR A 415 -46.27 -5.11 -46.90
C THR A 415 -45.85 -6.56 -47.10
N ASN A 416 -46.74 -7.42 -47.63
CA ASN A 416 -46.45 -8.83 -47.85
C ASN A 416 -45.31 -9.05 -48.86
N GLU A 417 -45.26 -8.25 -49.92
CA GLU A 417 -44.20 -8.33 -50.93
C GLU A 417 -42.82 -8.04 -50.31
N PHE A 418 -42.75 -7.03 -49.45
CA PHE A 418 -41.48 -6.64 -48.82
C PHE A 418 -41.05 -7.58 -47.70
N VAL A 419 -41.99 -8.22 -46.99
CA VAL A 419 -41.64 -9.32 -46.06
C VAL A 419 -41.01 -10.47 -46.82
N ILE A 420 -41.62 -10.91 -47.93
CA ILE A 420 -41.08 -11.97 -48.78
C ILE A 420 -39.69 -11.59 -49.29
N ARG A 421 -39.51 -10.35 -49.75
CA ARG A 421 -38.22 -9.85 -50.22
C ARG A 421 -37.17 -9.83 -49.12
N LEU A 422 -37.51 -9.39 -47.92
CA LEU A 422 -36.63 -9.37 -46.75
C LEU A 422 -36.20 -10.80 -46.37
N GLU A 423 -37.14 -11.74 -46.27
CA GLU A 423 -36.84 -13.13 -45.95
C GLU A 423 -36.00 -13.82 -47.03
N LYS A 424 -36.29 -13.54 -48.31
CA LYS A 424 -35.50 -14.03 -49.44
C LYS A 424 -34.08 -13.49 -49.39
N TRP A 425 -33.91 -12.18 -49.19
CA TRP A 425 -32.58 -11.57 -49.08
C TRP A 425 -31.79 -12.12 -47.90
N MET A 426 -32.43 -12.28 -46.74
CA MET A 426 -31.81 -12.86 -45.55
C MET A 426 -31.38 -14.31 -45.78
N SER A 427 -32.23 -15.14 -46.41
CA SER A 427 -31.94 -16.56 -46.63
C SER A 427 -30.91 -16.81 -47.73
N GLU A 428 -30.97 -16.09 -48.85
CA GLU A 428 -30.11 -16.32 -50.01
C GLU A 428 -28.73 -15.67 -49.88
N THR A 429 -28.67 -14.42 -49.40
CA THR A 429 -27.40 -13.66 -49.37
C THR A 429 -26.68 -13.75 -48.02
N LYS A 430 -27.36 -14.28 -46.99
CA LYS A 430 -26.87 -14.40 -45.61
C LYS A 430 -26.16 -13.14 -45.06
N PRO A 431 -26.77 -11.95 -45.21
CA PRO A 431 -26.12 -10.69 -44.83
C PRO A 431 -25.95 -10.59 -43.30
N TYR A 432 -26.69 -11.39 -42.53
CA TYR A 432 -26.58 -11.47 -41.08
C TYR A 432 -25.21 -11.96 -40.58
N LEU A 433 -24.38 -12.56 -41.44
CA LEU A 433 -23.01 -12.95 -41.11
C LEU A 433 -22.06 -11.75 -41.04
N ASP A 434 -22.42 -10.62 -41.66
CA ASP A 434 -21.67 -9.37 -41.56
C ASP A 434 -21.95 -8.71 -40.21
N GLU A 435 -20.89 -8.42 -39.44
CA GLU A 435 -20.98 -7.70 -38.17
C GLU A 435 -21.53 -6.29 -38.36
N THR A 436 -21.23 -5.66 -39.50
CA THR A 436 -21.56 -4.27 -39.81
C THR A 436 -22.96 -4.10 -40.40
N LEU A 437 -23.77 -5.16 -40.45
CA LEU A 437 -25.15 -5.08 -40.93
C LEU A 437 -26.02 -4.28 -39.95
N ASP A 438 -26.65 -3.23 -40.46
CA ASP A 438 -27.58 -2.37 -39.73
C ASP A 438 -28.90 -2.18 -40.51
N LEU A 439 -29.80 -1.40 -39.91
CA LEU A 439 -31.11 -1.13 -40.48
C LEU A 439 -31.03 -0.30 -41.78
N GLU A 440 -30.00 0.55 -41.91
CA GLU A 440 -29.80 1.39 -43.09
C GLU A 440 -29.45 0.53 -44.31
N LYS A 441 -28.45 -0.35 -44.18
CA LYS A 441 -28.08 -1.32 -45.21
C LYS A 441 -29.23 -2.25 -45.56
N THR A 442 -29.99 -2.70 -44.56
CA THR A 442 -31.18 -3.54 -44.77
C THR A 442 -32.24 -2.82 -45.58
N SER A 443 -32.51 -1.54 -45.25
CA SER A 443 -33.51 -0.74 -45.94
C SER A 443 -33.16 -0.53 -47.42
N LEU A 444 -31.89 -0.23 -47.71
CA LEU A 444 -31.36 -0.11 -49.06
C LEU A 444 -31.49 -1.42 -49.85
N ALA A 445 -31.19 -2.56 -49.22
CA ALA A 445 -31.23 -3.87 -49.87
C ALA A 445 -32.66 -4.32 -50.25
N ILE A 446 -33.65 -4.01 -49.43
CA ILE A 446 -35.05 -4.40 -49.71
C ILE A 446 -35.81 -3.32 -50.51
N GLY A 447 -35.24 -2.13 -50.68
CA GLY A 447 -35.82 -1.02 -51.43
C GLY A 447 -36.88 -0.24 -50.65
N LEU A 448 -36.72 -0.15 -49.32
CA LEU A 448 -37.55 0.67 -48.44
C LEU A 448 -36.71 1.76 -47.76
N ASN A 449 -37.36 2.79 -47.23
CA ASN A 449 -36.65 3.72 -46.35
C ASN A 449 -36.50 3.13 -44.92
N LEU A 450 -35.62 3.74 -44.13
CA LEU A 450 -35.30 3.30 -42.76
C LEU A 450 -36.55 3.15 -41.87
N GLN A 451 -37.49 4.10 -41.97
CA GLN A 451 -38.71 4.13 -41.17
C GLN A 451 -39.67 3.01 -41.58
N GLN A 452 -39.91 2.86 -42.89
CA GLN A 452 -40.74 1.78 -43.45
C GLN A 452 -40.17 0.40 -43.13
N THR A 453 -38.84 0.23 -43.17
CA THR A 453 -38.19 -1.05 -42.84
C THR A 453 -38.36 -1.41 -41.37
N SER A 454 -38.14 -0.43 -40.47
CA SER A 454 -38.37 -0.64 -39.03
C SER A 454 -39.83 -0.97 -38.75
N GLU A 455 -40.76 -0.23 -39.37
CA GLU A 455 -42.19 -0.42 -39.19
C GLU A 455 -42.66 -1.77 -39.76
N LEU A 456 -42.13 -2.19 -40.92
CA LEU A 456 -42.41 -3.50 -41.52
C LEU A 456 -42.02 -4.64 -40.58
N ILE A 457 -40.79 -4.61 -40.05
CA ILE A 457 -40.28 -5.66 -39.16
C ILE A 457 -41.05 -5.68 -37.85
N ASN A 458 -41.30 -4.52 -37.25
CA ASN A 458 -42.04 -4.44 -35.99
C ASN A 458 -43.51 -4.88 -36.16
N SER A 459 -44.19 -4.44 -37.21
CA SER A 459 -45.63 -4.70 -37.41
C SER A 459 -45.92 -6.10 -37.94
N GLN A 460 -45.13 -6.60 -38.90
CA GLN A 460 -45.38 -7.89 -39.56
C GLN A 460 -44.69 -9.06 -38.85
N LEU A 461 -43.52 -8.82 -38.22
CA LEU A 461 -42.75 -9.87 -37.56
C LEU A 461 -42.81 -9.79 -36.03
N GLY A 462 -43.45 -8.74 -35.48
CA GLY A 462 -43.68 -8.59 -34.04
C GLY A 462 -42.40 -8.45 -33.21
N MET A 463 -41.29 -8.02 -33.83
CA MET A 463 -39.99 -7.95 -33.18
C MET A 463 -39.15 -6.80 -33.72
N SER A 464 -38.21 -6.30 -32.93
CA SER A 464 -37.25 -5.27 -33.38
C SER A 464 -36.26 -5.81 -34.40
N PHE A 465 -35.72 -4.94 -35.27
CA PHE A 465 -34.69 -5.32 -36.26
C PHE A 465 -33.51 -6.07 -35.62
N ARG A 466 -33.06 -5.64 -34.45
CA ARG A 466 -31.98 -6.32 -33.72
C ARG A 466 -32.37 -7.74 -33.32
N SER A 467 -33.61 -7.95 -32.86
CA SER A 467 -34.12 -9.27 -32.49
C SER A 467 -34.28 -10.16 -33.73
N TYR A 468 -34.76 -9.59 -34.83
CA TYR A 468 -34.85 -10.25 -36.13
C TYR A 468 -33.48 -10.72 -36.62
N LEU A 469 -32.49 -9.82 -36.66
CA LEU A 469 -31.12 -10.12 -37.05
C LEU A 469 -30.50 -11.21 -36.16
N ASN A 470 -30.61 -11.07 -34.85
CA ASN A 470 -30.07 -12.05 -33.91
C ASN A 470 -30.73 -13.42 -34.06
N SER A 471 -32.02 -13.49 -34.43
CA SER A 471 -32.69 -14.77 -34.65
C SER A 471 -32.03 -15.60 -35.77
N TYR A 472 -31.63 -14.94 -36.87
CA TYR A 472 -30.90 -15.58 -37.97
C TYR A 472 -29.47 -15.96 -37.55
N ARG A 473 -28.75 -15.05 -36.89
CA ARG A 473 -27.40 -15.32 -36.40
C ARG A 473 -27.34 -16.52 -35.45
N ILE A 474 -28.30 -16.61 -34.52
CA ILE A 474 -28.41 -17.75 -33.59
C ILE A 474 -28.82 -19.03 -34.32
N LYS A 475 -29.70 -18.96 -35.32
CA LYS A 475 -30.07 -20.12 -36.14
C LYS A 475 -28.85 -20.69 -36.85
N GLU A 476 -28.05 -19.87 -37.51
CA GLU A 476 -26.79 -20.31 -38.14
C GLU A 476 -25.79 -20.83 -37.10
N ALA A 477 -25.67 -20.17 -35.94
CA ALA A 477 -24.78 -20.60 -34.88
C ALA A 477 -25.12 -22.00 -34.35
N LYS A 478 -26.42 -22.35 -34.22
CA LYS A 478 -26.86 -23.70 -33.85
C LYS A 478 -26.40 -24.74 -34.86
N GLU A 479 -26.50 -24.43 -36.16
CA GLU A 479 -26.05 -25.32 -37.23
C GLU A 479 -24.53 -25.49 -37.23
N LEU A 480 -23.77 -24.41 -37.05
CA LEU A 480 -22.31 -24.48 -36.97
C LEU A 480 -21.82 -25.24 -35.75
N LEU A 481 -22.50 -25.11 -34.60
CA LEU A 481 -22.15 -25.87 -33.39
C LEU A 481 -22.34 -27.37 -33.56
N LYS A 482 -23.29 -27.79 -34.41
CA LYS A 482 -23.56 -29.20 -34.74
C LYS A 482 -22.61 -29.74 -35.81
N THR A 483 -22.44 -28.98 -36.89
CA THR A 483 -21.75 -29.44 -38.09
C THR A 483 -20.23 -29.27 -38.03
N LYS A 484 -19.74 -28.37 -37.16
CA LYS A 484 -18.31 -28.03 -37.02
C LYS A 484 -17.83 -28.11 -35.56
N PRO A 485 -17.76 -29.32 -34.97
CA PRO A 485 -17.37 -29.51 -33.57
C PRO A 485 -15.91 -29.11 -33.29
N GLU A 486 -15.07 -28.93 -34.31
CA GLU A 486 -13.69 -28.45 -34.20
C GLU A 486 -13.60 -26.94 -33.90
N LEU A 487 -14.60 -26.14 -34.29
CA LEU A 487 -14.56 -24.70 -34.11
C LEU A 487 -14.83 -24.29 -32.65
N SER A 488 -14.04 -23.35 -32.13
CA SER A 488 -14.30 -22.79 -30.80
C SER A 488 -15.62 -22.01 -30.79
N VAL A 489 -16.28 -21.96 -29.63
CA VAL A 489 -17.51 -21.17 -29.43
C VAL A 489 -17.30 -19.69 -29.80
N ILE A 490 -16.10 -19.16 -29.56
CA ILE A 490 -15.74 -17.79 -29.89
C ILE A 490 -15.65 -17.61 -31.41
N ALA A 491 -15.02 -18.55 -32.11
CA ALA A 491 -14.92 -18.51 -33.57
C ALA A 491 -16.30 -18.54 -34.24
N ILE A 492 -17.22 -19.37 -33.72
CA ILE A 492 -18.61 -19.44 -34.22
C ILE A 492 -19.36 -18.13 -33.94
N ALA A 493 -19.12 -17.49 -32.79
CA ALA A 493 -19.74 -16.20 -32.48
C ALA A 493 -19.34 -15.13 -33.52
N PHE A 494 -18.05 -15.01 -33.83
CA PHE A 494 -17.58 -14.06 -34.84
C PHE A 494 -18.02 -14.44 -36.25
N ALA A 495 -17.98 -15.73 -36.61
CA ALA A 495 -18.42 -16.21 -37.92
C ALA A 495 -19.91 -15.98 -38.20
N THR A 496 -20.72 -15.82 -37.15
CA THR A 496 -22.15 -15.52 -37.25
C THR A 496 -22.47 -14.04 -37.04
N GLY A 497 -21.47 -13.16 -37.16
CA GLY A 497 -21.65 -11.71 -37.18
C GLY A 497 -21.78 -11.04 -35.81
N PHE A 498 -21.46 -11.71 -34.70
CA PHE A 498 -21.43 -11.07 -33.38
C PHE A 498 -20.06 -10.42 -33.10
N GLY A 499 -20.03 -9.10 -32.87
CA GLY A 499 -18.82 -8.37 -32.46
C GLY A 499 -18.33 -8.64 -31.02
N SER A 500 -19.07 -9.42 -30.23
CA SER A 500 -18.75 -9.68 -28.82
C SER A 500 -19.22 -11.04 -28.33
N LYS A 501 -18.31 -11.77 -27.69
CA LYS A 501 -18.60 -13.05 -27.00
C LYS A 501 -19.69 -12.91 -25.94
N SER A 502 -19.70 -11.79 -25.22
CA SER A 502 -20.69 -11.55 -24.15
C SER A 502 -22.10 -11.43 -24.72
N VAL A 503 -22.24 -10.68 -25.82
CA VAL A 503 -23.53 -10.49 -26.51
C VAL A 503 -24.02 -11.81 -27.12
N PHE A 504 -23.13 -12.55 -27.79
CA PHE A 504 -23.44 -13.87 -28.32
C PHE A 504 -23.96 -14.83 -27.25
N ASN A 505 -23.25 -14.95 -26.13
CA ASN A 505 -23.65 -15.84 -25.04
C ASN A 505 -25.04 -15.48 -24.47
N ALA A 506 -25.33 -14.19 -24.31
CA ALA A 506 -26.61 -13.71 -23.79
C ALA A 506 -27.77 -14.04 -24.75
N GLU A 507 -27.63 -13.74 -26.04
CA GLU A 507 -28.66 -14.00 -27.05
C GLU A 507 -28.86 -15.50 -27.30
N PHE A 508 -27.77 -16.27 -27.32
CA PHE A 508 -27.84 -17.72 -27.49
C PHE A 508 -28.56 -18.38 -26.32
N LYS A 509 -28.24 -17.99 -25.07
CA LYS A 509 -28.92 -18.51 -23.88
C LYS A 509 -30.39 -18.09 -23.85
N LYS A 510 -30.70 -16.85 -24.24
CA LYS A 510 -32.09 -16.37 -24.37
C LYS A 510 -32.90 -17.19 -25.37
N SER A 511 -32.31 -17.57 -26.50
CA SER A 511 -32.99 -18.33 -27.55
C SER A 511 -33.08 -19.84 -27.29
N THR A 512 -32.11 -20.42 -26.56
CA THR A 512 -31.98 -21.89 -26.42
C THR A 512 -32.20 -22.41 -25.00
N GLY A 513 -32.20 -21.54 -24.00
CA GLY A 513 -32.17 -21.90 -22.58
C GLY A 513 -30.81 -22.40 -22.07
N LEU A 514 -29.85 -22.66 -22.97
CA LEU A 514 -28.54 -23.25 -22.65
C LEU A 514 -27.39 -22.32 -23.03
N ALA A 515 -26.26 -22.42 -22.34
CA ALA A 515 -25.05 -21.75 -22.81
C ALA A 515 -24.54 -22.41 -24.10
N PRO A 516 -23.90 -21.68 -25.04
CA PRO A 516 -23.42 -22.27 -26.30
C PRO A 516 -22.49 -23.46 -26.12
N GLY A 517 -21.62 -23.43 -25.11
CA GLY A 517 -20.72 -24.54 -24.79
C GLY A 517 -21.44 -25.78 -24.26
N GLU A 518 -22.57 -25.61 -23.57
CA GLU A 518 -23.43 -26.72 -23.14
C GLU A 518 -24.23 -27.28 -24.31
N TYR A 519 -24.75 -26.40 -25.18
CA TYR A 519 -25.45 -26.79 -26.40
C TYR A 519 -24.55 -27.65 -27.31
N LYS A 520 -23.27 -27.25 -27.46
CA LYS A 520 -22.26 -28.00 -28.23
C LYS A 520 -21.95 -29.39 -27.66
N LYS A 521 -22.04 -29.58 -26.34
CA LYS A 521 -21.81 -30.89 -25.72
C LYS A 521 -23.00 -31.83 -25.84
N LYS A 522 -24.19 -31.28 -26.06
CA LYS A 522 -25.46 -32.02 -26.18
C LYS A 522 -25.87 -32.32 -27.61
N SER A 523 -25.30 -31.61 -28.58
CA SER A 523 -25.55 -31.79 -30.01
C SER A 523 -24.43 -32.58 -30.63
#